data_AF-A0A7W2Y4F8-F1
#
_entry.id   AF-A0A7W2Y4F8-F1
#
_cell.length_a   1.000
_cell.length_b   1.000
_cell.length_c   1.000
_cell.angle_alpha   90.00
_cell.angle_beta   90.00
_cell.angle_gamma   90.00
#
_symmetry.space_group_name_H-M   'P 1'
#
loop_
_entity.id
_entity.type
_entity.pdbx_description
1 polymer ?
#
loop_
_entity_poly.entity_id
_entity_poly.type
_entity_poly.pdbx_seq_one_letter_code
_entity_poly.pdbx_strand_id
1 'polypeptide(L)'
;MFNVNKKLWSFNFGCLIAGSFVWLVHLGNLAPVPSMLHPHTNFMLDYYPGSVTAVTASIVSLLLLFFMRKAFKLCASEHTFWLILPTMCFITLTLLIGQYMFSSLMFAAIPTLFVLTFSAVIFRLKNRKQLVLVT
;
A
#
# COMPACT_ATOMS: atom_id res chain seq x y z
N MET A 1 21.15 15.19 14.72
CA MET A 1 20.17 15.13 13.61
C MET A 1 20.73 14.13 12.60
N PHE A 2 20.17 12.92 12.49
CA PHE A 2 20.69 11.92 11.54
C PHE A 2 20.56 12.47 10.12
N ASN A 3 21.67 12.60 9.40
CA ASN A 3 21.68 12.99 8.00
C ASN A 3 21.29 11.77 7.16
N VAL A 4 20.00 11.42 7.17
CA VAL A 4 19.48 10.22 6.52
C VAL A 4 19.23 10.47 5.04
N ASN A 5 19.75 9.58 4.19
CA ASN A 5 19.49 9.62 2.76
C ASN A 5 17.99 9.33 2.49
N LYS A 6 17.25 10.39 2.19
CA LYS A 6 15.79 10.34 2.02
C LYS A 6 15.34 9.41 0.88
N LYS A 7 16.14 9.32 -0.20
CA LYS A 7 15.83 8.45 -1.35
C LYS A 7 15.95 6.98 -0.95
N LEU A 8 17.03 6.64 -0.25
CA LEU A 8 17.29 5.27 0.22
C LEU A 8 16.21 4.82 1.21
N TRP A 9 15.82 5.69 2.15
CA TRP A 9 14.75 5.35 3.09
C TRP A 9 13.39 5.21 2.42
N SER A 10 13.05 6.07 1.46
CA SER A 10 11.83 5.93 0.68
C SER A 10 11.78 4.59 -0.07
N PHE A 11 12.91 4.16 -0.63
CA PHE A 11 13.03 2.84 -1.26
C PHE A 11 12.86 1.70 -0.26
N ASN A 12 13.50 1.77 0.91
CA ASN A 12 13.34 0.76 1.98
C ASN A 12 11.87 0.64 2.44
N PHE A 13 11.16 1.76 2.59
CA PHE A 13 9.73 1.74 2.88
C PHE A 13 8.91 1.12 1.76
N GLY A 14 9.26 1.38 0.50
CA GLY A 14 8.64 0.70 -0.65
C GLY A 14 8.86 -0.81 -0.61
N CYS A 15 10.07 -1.27 -0.26
CA CYS A 15 10.37 -2.70 -0.08
C CYS A 15 9.58 -3.31 1.08
N LEU A 16 9.44 -2.61 2.21
CA LEU A 16 8.62 -3.05 3.34
C LEU A 16 7.15 -3.20 2.94
N ILE A 17 6.62 -2.25 2.18
CA ILE A 17 5.26 -2.31 1.64
C ILE A 17 5.11 -3.54 0.72
N ALA A 18 5.99 -3.68 -0.27
CA ALA A 18 5.92 -4.78 -1.23
C ALA A 18 6.02 -6.16 -0.54
N GLY A 19 6.97 -6.32 0.39
CA GLY A 19 7.12 -7.55 1.16
C GLY A 19 5.91 -7.87 2.05
N SER A 20 5.21 -6.84 2.54
CA SER A 20 4.02 -7.05 3.37
C SER A 20 2.82 -7.62 2.62
N PHE A 21 2.78 -7.56 1.28
CA PHE A 21 1.63 -8.02 0.50
C PHE A 21 1.36 -9.52 0.68
N VAL A 22 2.39 -10.35 0.72
CA VAL A 22 2.24 -11.80 0.93
C VAL A 22 1.62 -12.07 2.31
N TRP A 23 2.07 -11.34 3.33
CA TRP A 23 1.54 -11.47 4.68
C TRP A 23 0.09 -10.97 4.79
N LEU A 24 -0.24 -9.86 4.12
CA LEU A 24 -1.61 -9.32 4.07
C LEU A 24 -2.59 -10.29 3.38
N VAL A 25 -2.18 -10.90 2.26
CA VAL A 25 -2.97 -11.94 1.58
C VAL A 25 -3.17 -13.14 2.49
N HIS A 26 -2.12 -13.56 3.19
CA HIS A 26 -2.21 -14.67 4.14
C HIS A 26 -3.20 -14.38 5.28
N LEU A 27 -3.20 -13.17 5.83
CA LEU A 27 -4.17 -12.74 6.82
C LEU A 27 -5.61 -12.74 6.27
N GLY A 28 -5.82 -12.28 5.04
CA GLY A 28 -7.12 -12.32 4.39
C GLY A 28 -7.67 -13.73 4.26
N ASN A 29 -6.81 -14.70 3.95
CA ASN A 29 -7.19 -16.12 3.84
C ASN A 29 -7.48 -16.79 5.19
N LEU A 30 -6.88 -16.30 6.28
CA LEU A 30 -7.11 -16.81 7.64
C LEU A 30 -8.28 -16.12 8.34
N ALA A 31 -8.83 -15.05 7.77
CA ALA A 31 -9.87 -14.26 8.41
C ALA A 31 -11.16 -15.09 8.58
N PRO A 32 -11.70 -15.20 9.81
CA PRO A 32 -12.93 -15.93 10.04
C PRO A 32 -14.07 -15.21 9.33
N VAL A 33 -14.93 -15.97 8.66
CA VAL A 33 -16.07 -15.40 7.93
C VAL A 33 -17.26 -15.22 8.88
N PRO A 34 -17.90 -14.05 8.91
CA PRO A 34 -19.08 -13.83 9.75
C PRO A 34 -20.25 -14.72 9.35
N SER A 35 -21.01 -15.19 10.34
CA SER A 35 -22.19 -16.06 10.12
C SER A 35 -23.26 -15.43 9.24
N MET A 36 -23.34 -14.10 9.21
CA MET A 36 -24.24 -13.33 8.34
C MET A 36 -23.99 -13.56 6.83
N LEU A 37 -22.78 -13.99 6.46
CA LEU A 37 -22.37 -14.23 5.07
C LEU A 37 -22.51 -15.69 4.65
N HIS A 38 -22.78 -16.61 5.58
CA HIS A 38 -23.00 -18.04 5.30
C HIS A 38 -24.06 -18.34 4.22
N PRO A 39 -25.19 -17.61 4.11
CA PRO A 39 -26.13 -17.85 3.02
C PRO A 39 -25.64 -17.37 1.64
N HIS A 40 -24.52 -16.63 1.58
CA HIS A 40 -23.92 -16.09 0.35
C HIS A 40 -22.58 -16.77 0.04
N THR A 41 -22.62 -18.09 -0.18
CA THR A 41 -21.43 -18.95 -0.37
C THR A 41 -20.50 -18.48 -1.50
N ASN A 42 -21.04 -18.02 -2.62
CA ASN A 42 -20.24 -17.48 -3.73
C ASN A 42 -19.43 -16.24 -3.32
N PHE A 43 -20.01 -15.35 -2.51
CA PHE A 43 -19.31 -14.17 -2.02
C PHE A 43 -18.23 -14.54 -0.99
N MET A 44 -18.50 -15.52 -0.13
CA MET A 44 -17.56 -16.00 0.87
C MET A 44 -16.29 -16.59 0.24
N LEU A 45 -16.42 -17.42 -0.79
CA LEU A 45 -15.27 -18.08 -1.39
C LEU A 45 -14.45 -17.11 -2.25
N ASP A 46 -15.13 -16.31 -3.08
CA ASP A 46 -14.44 -15.60 -4.17
C ASP A 46 -14.01 -14.17 -3.79
N TYR A 47 -14.73 -13.51 -2.87
CA TYR A 47 -14.55 -12.07 -2.64
C TYR A 47 -14.17 -11.72 -1.20
N TYR A 48 -14.58 -12.51 -0.21
CA TYR A 48 -14.32 -12.18 1.19
C TYR A 48 -12.82 -12.09 1.55
N PRO A 49 -11.96 -13.08 1.21
CA PRO A 49 -10.53 -13.00 1.54
C PRO A 49 -9.84 -11.81 0.86
N GLY A 50 -10.19 -11.54 -0.39
CA GLY A 50 -9.69 -10.38 -1.14
C GLY A 50 -10.14 -9.06 -0.54
N SER A 51 -11.40 -8.96 -0.09
CA SER A 51 -11.94 -7.76 0.55
C SER A 51 -11.25 -7.46 1.88
N VAL A 52 -11.05 -8.48 2.72
CA VAL A 52 -10.31 -8.34 3.99
C VAL A 52 -8.87 -7.92 3.71
N THR A 53 -8.23 -8.52 2.71
CA THR A 53 -6.87 -8.14 2.27
C THR A 53 -6.83 -6.68 1.84
N ALA A 54 -7.81 -6.20 1.06
CA ALA A 54 -7.85 -4.83 0.58
C ALA A 54 -8.02 -3.80 1.69
N VAL A 55 -8.91 -4.07 2.66
CA VAL A 55 -9.12 -3.20 3.81
C VAL A 55 -7.89 -3.15 4.70
N THR A 56 -7.29 -4.30 5.03
CA THR A 56 -6.08 -4.37 5.86
C THR A 56 -4.88 -3.72 5.16
N ALA A 57 -4.69 -3.94 3.86
CA ALA A 57 -3.65 -3.29 3.07
C ALA A 57 -3.78 -1.76 3.07
N SER A 58 -5.01 -1.24 2.98
CA SER A 58 -5.29 0.20 3.07
C SER A 58 -4.88 0.77 4.43
N ILE A 59 -5.25 0.09 5.51
CA ILE A 59 -4.91 0.50 6.89
C ILE A 59 -3.40 0.47 7.10
N VAL A 60 -2.73 -0.61 6.71
CA VAL A 60 -1.27 -0.75 6.85
C VAL A 60 -0.54 0.31 6.03
N SER A 61 -1.01 0.61 4.81
CA SER A 61 -0.44 1.66 3.97
C SER A 61 -0.56 3.05 4.62
N LEU A 62 -1.72 3.36 5.21
CA LEU A 62 -1.92 4.62 5.94
C LEU A 62 -1.03 4.71 7.18
N LEU A 63 -0.89 3.62 7.94
CA LEU A 63 -0.01 3.56 9.11
C LEU A 63 1.45 3.74 8.72
N LEU A 64 1.91 3.11 7.64
CA LEU A 64 3.28 3.28 7.13
C LEU A 64 3.55 4.71 6.66
N LEU A 65 2.61 5.34 5.96
CA LEU A 65 2.72 6.74 5.58
C LEU A 65 2.78 7.67 6.80
N PHE A 66 1.97 7.39 7.83
CA PHE A 66 2.00 8.13 9.08
C PHE A 66 3.35 7.98 9.79
N PHE A 67 3.89 6.77 9.85
CA PHE A 67 5.19 6.50 10.45
C PHE A 67 6.34 7.14 9.66
N MET A 68 6.35 7.04 8.33
CA MET A 68 7.31 7.73 7.45
C MET A 68 7.35 9.23 7.73
N ARG A 69 6.17 9.85 7.85
CA ARG A 69 6.07 11.29 8.10
C ARG A 69 6.53 11.67 9.50
N LYS A 70 6.13 10.91 10.53
CA LYS A 70 6.42 11.24 11.94
C LYS A 70 7.86 10.91 12.35
N ALA A 71 8.36 9.73 11.99
CA ALA A 71 9.67 9.25 12.41
C ALA A 71 10.82 9.79 11.54
N PHE A 72 10.63 9.84 10.22
CA PHE A 72 11.70 10.17 9.28
C PHE A 72 11.56 11.54 8.62
N LYS A 73 10.47 12.28 8.90
CA LYS A 73 10.11 13.54 8.22
C LYS A 73 10.17 13.39 6.69
N LEU A 74 9.85 12.19 6.20
CA LEU A 74 9.84 11.88 4.77
C LEU A 74 8.49 12.26 4.19
N CYS A 75 8.51 13.14 3.19
CA CYS A 75 7.33 13.44 2.39
C CYS A 75 7.22 12.43 1.25
N ALA A 76 6.20 11.56 1.28
CA ALA A 76 5.92 10.60 0.21
C ALA A 76 5.80 11.26 -1.20
N SER A 77 5.45 12.54 -1.26
CA SER A 77 5.39 13.33 -2.50
C SER A 77 6.76 13.66 -3.11
N GLU A 78 7.84 13.76 -2.32
CA GLU A 78 9.17 14.17 -2.82
C GLU A 78 9.88 13.03 -3.55
N HIS A 79 9.64 11.79 -3.12
CA HIS A 79 10.31 10.59 -3.63
C HIS A 79 9.30 9.49 -3.99
N THR A 80 8.13 9.87 -4.52
CA THR A 80 7.04 8.94 -4.86
C THR A 80 7.49 7.82 -5.80
N PHE A 81 8.38 8.14 -6.75
CA PHE A 81 8.99 7.16 -7.64
C PHE A 81 9.74 6.06 -6.88
N TRP A 82 10.62 6.43 -5.93
CA TRP A 82 11.39 5.47 -5.14
C TRP A 82 10.52 4.65 -4.18
N LEU A 83 9.40 5.21 -3.72
CA LEU A 83 8.44 4.50 -2.87
C LEU A 83 7.62 3.45 -3.66
N ILE A 84 7.20 3.79 -4.88
CA ILE A 84 6.34 2.92 -5.72
C ILE A 84 7.18 1.86 -6.48
N LEU A 85 8.43 2.16 -6.82
CA LEU A 85 9.28 1.27 -7.63
C LEU A 85 9.36 -0.18 -7.10
N PRO A 86 9.59 -0.44 -5.79
CA PRO A 86 9.61 -1.81 -5.27
C PRO A 86 8.27 -2.52 -5.43
N THR A 87 7.15 -1.81 -5.24
CA THR A 87 5.82 -2.40 -5.41
C THR A 87 5.56 -2.79 -6.87
N MET A 88 5.92 -1.94 -7.82
CA MET A 88 5.80 -2.26 -9.24
C MET A 88 6.69 -3.45 -9.64
N CYS A 89 7.94 -3.47 -9.15
CA CYS A 89 8.86 -4.57 -9.37
C CYS A 89 8.30 -5.89 -8.83
N PHE A 90 7.75 -5.87 -7.61
CA PHE A 90 7.14 -7.05 -6.99
C PHE A 90 5.92 -7.56 -7.78
N ILE A 91 5.07 -6.66 -8.27
CA ILE A 91 3.92 -7.00 -9.13
C ILE A 91 4.40 -7.65 -10.43
N THR A 92 5.42 -7.09 -11.09
CA THR A 92 5.96 -7.65 -12.32
C THR A 92 6.62 -9.01 -12.10
N LEU A 93 7.35 -9.19 -10.99
CA LEU A 93 7.94 -10.48 -10.62
C LEU A 93 6.87 -11.53 -10.33
N THR A 94 5.80 -11.13 -9.64
CA THR A 94 4.64 -11.99 -9.37
C THR A 94 3.95 -12.40 -10.68
N LEU A 95 3.79 -11.48 -11.62
CA LEU A 95 3.19 -11.78 -12.92
C LEU A 95 4.03 -12.79 -13.72
N LEU A 96 5.36 -12.70 -13.61
CA LEU A 96 6.29 -13.54 -14.37
C LEU A 96 6.46 -14.95 -13.76
N ILE A 97 6.53 -15.05 -12.43
CA ILE A 97 6.95 -16.27 -11.73
C ILE A 97 5.83 -16.85 -10.84
N GLY A 98 4.89 -16.01 -10.37
CA GLY A 98 3.89 -16.34 -9.36
C GLY A 98 2.45 -16.14 -9.83
N GLN A 99 2.13 -16.53 -11.07
CA GLN A 99 0.84 -16.25 -11.73
C GLN A 99 -0.38 -16.66 -10.89
N TYR A 100 -0.32 -17.80 -10.19
CA TYR A 100 -1.40 -18.28 -9.33
C TYR A 100 -1.72 -17.35 -8.14
N MET A 101 -0.74 -16.61 -7.65
CA MET A 101 -0.91 -15.67 -6.53
C MET A 101 -1.20 -14.24 -7.01
N PHE A 102 -1.14 -13.99 -8.32
CA PHE A 102 -1.25 -12.65 -8.87
C PHE A 102 -2.58 -11.98 -8.53
N SER A 103 -3.71 -12.69 -8.70
CA SER A 103 -5.04 -12.17 -8.39
C SER A 103 -5.15 -11.74 -6.92
N SER A 104 -4.74 -12.62 -5.99
CA SER A 104 -4.78 -12.32 -4.55
C SER A 104 -3.88 -11.15 -4.17
N LEU A 105 -2.69 -11.04 -4.79
CA LEU A 105 -1.76 -9.94 -4.54
C LEU A 105 -2.27 -8.60 -5.10
N MET A 106 -3.09 -8.60 -6.16
CA MET A 106 -3.75 -7.38 -6.64
C MET A 106 -4.72 -6.78 -5.63
N PHE A 107 -5.42 -7.62 -4.84
CA PHE A 107 -6.26 -7.14 -3.74
C PHE A 107 -5.47 -6.42 -2.65
N ALA A 108 -4.17 -6.66 -2.48
CA ALA A 108 -3.30 -5.88 -1.60
C ALA A 108 -2.66 -4.68 -2.31
N ALA A 109 -2.17 -4.88 -3.54
CA ALA A 109 -1.38 -3.90 -4.27
C ALA A 109 -2.20 -2.69 -4.72
N ILE A 110 -3.38 -2.91 -5.30
CA ILE A 110 -4.26 -1.84 -5.82
C ILE A 110 -4.62 -0.82 -4.72
N PRO A 111 -5.21 -1.22 -3.57
CA PRO A 111 -5.55 -0.26 -2.51
C PRO A 111 -4.31 0.45 -1.95
N THR A 112 -3.18 -0.25 -1.86
CA THR A 112 -1.92 0.35 -1.41
C THR A 112 -1.45 1.45 -2.37
N LEU A 113 -1.41 1.16 -3.68
CA LEU A 113 -1.04 2.15 -4.70
C LEU A 113 -2.02 3.32 -4.72
N PHE A 114 -3.32 3.06 -4.53
CA PHE A 114 -4.33 4.11 -4.43
C PHE A 114 -4.05 5.04 -3.24
N VAL A 115 -3.79 4.49 -2.05
CA VAL A 115 -3.45 5.28 -0.86
C VAL A 115 -2.15 6.09 -1.05
N LEU A 116 -1.11 5.48 -1.61
CA LEU A 116 0.18 6.14 -1.86
C LEU A 116 0.04 7.29 -2.86
N THR A 117 -0.65 7.07 -3.98
CA THR A 117 -0.83 8.08 -5.03
C THR A 117 -1.77 9.20 -4.57
N PHE A 118 -2.90 8.86 -3.94
CA PHE A 118 -3.86 9.84 -3.42
C PHE A 118 -3.23 10.75 -2.36
N SER A 119 -2.47 10.17 -1.43
CA SER A 119 -1.74 10.95 -0.43
C SER A 119 -0.71 11.89 -1.09
N ALA A 120 0.06 11.41 -2.07
CA ALA A 120 1.00 12.23 -2.82
C ALA A 120 0.31 13.40 -3.54
N VAL A 121 -0.86 13.17 -4.17
CA VAL A 121 -1.66 14.22 -4.82
C VAL A 121 -2.12 15.27 -3.81
N ILE A 122 -2.70 14.86 -2.67
CA ILE A 122 -3.14 15.79 -1.62
C ILE A 122 -1.98 16.66 -1.12
N PHE A 123 -0.81 16.07 -0.88
CA PHE A 123 0.36 16.82 -0.43
C PHE A 123 0.84 17.83 -1.49
N ARG A 124 0.86 17.46 -2.77
CA ARG A 124 1.22 18.38 -3.87
C ARG A 124 0.23 19.54 -3.97
N LEU A 125 -1.06 19.26 -3.87
CA LEU A 125 -2.10 20.29 -3.90
C LEU A 125 -1.99 21.25 -2.72
N LYS A 126 -1.72 20.74 -1.52
CA LYS A 126 -1.51 21.57 -0.32
C LYS A 126 -0.31 22.49 -0.47
N ASN A 127 0.83 21.98 -0.96
CA ASN A 127 2.03 22.79 -1.17
C ASN A 127 1.81 23.87 -2.25
N ARG A 128 1.07 23.57 -3.32
CA ARG A 128 0.71 24.57 -4.34
C ARG A 128 -0.17 25.69 -3.76
N LYS A 129 -1.17 25.35 -2.95
CA LYS A 129 -2.03 26.35 -2.29
C LYS A 129 -1.23 27.27 -1.36
N GLN A 130 -0.25 26.74 -0.63
CA GLN A 130 0.61 27.56 0.22
C GLN A 130 1.51 28.51 -0.59
N LEU A 131 2.02 28.08 -1.75
CA LEU A 131 2.83 28.93 -2.61
C LEU A 131 2.02 30.12 -3.17
N VAL A 132 0.77 29.88 -3.60
CA VAL A 132 -0.13 30.91 -4.14
C VAL A 132 -0.59 31.92 -3.09
N LEU A 133 -0.59 31.54 -1.80
CA LEU A 133 -1.01 32.42 -0.70
C LEU A 133 0.13 33.33 -0.19
N VAL A 134 1.36 33.11 -0.66
CA VAL A 134 2.57 33.83 -0.21
C VAL A 134 3.11 34.79 -1.30
N THR A 135 2.63 34.67 -2.54
CA THR A 135 2.84 35.61 -3.65
C THR A 135 1.71 36.62 -3.73
#